data_AF-A0A971M6Q3-F1
#
_entry.id   AF-A0A971M6Q3-F1
#
_cell.length_a   1.000
_cell.length_b   1.000
_cell.length_c   1.000
_cell.angle_alpha   90.00
_cell.angle_beta   90.00
_cell.angle_gamma   90.00
#
_symmetry.space_group_name_H-M   'P 1'
#
loop_
_entity.id
_entity.type
_entity.pdbx_description
1 polymer ?
#
loop_
_entity_poly.entity_id
_entity_poly.type
_entity_poly.pdbx_seq_one_letter_code
_entity_poly.pdbx_strand_id
1 'polypeptide(L)'
;MDSTTVHLPGGYIDEGGTLHREVEVASLSGREEEFLAHKQVKGAVALVTTVLSRCVRRIGAVGPVTEEMVRNLLVADRQYLLLKIRELTFGENVQANIFCPWPDCGARVDIDFSIRDIP
;
A
#
# COMPACT_ATOMS: atom_id res chain seq x y z
N MET A 1 -12.06 -0.36 -12.22
CA MET A 1 -11.06 -0.40 -11.13
C MET A 1 -11.40 -1.61 -10.30
N ASP A 2 -10.51 -2.60 -10.35
CA ASP A 2 -10.67 -3.81 -9.58
C ASP A 2 -10.54 -3.48 -8.10
N SER A 3 -11.34 -4.16 -7.28
CA SER A 3 -11.34 -4.00 -5.84
C SER A 3 -11.48 -5.35 -5.18
N THR A 4 -10.86 -5.48 -4.00
CA THR A 4 -10.95 -6.70 -3.19
C THR A 4 -11.09 -6.33 -1.72
N THR A 5 -11.56 -7.30 -0.93
CA THR A 5 -11.68 -7.17 0.51
C THR A 5 -10.54 -7.93 1.18
N VAL A 6 -9.86 -7.28 2.13
CA VAL A 6 -8.73 -7.83 2.88
C VAL A 6 -8.93 -7.63 4.38
N HIS A 7 -8.23 -8.41 5.19
CA HIS A 7 -8.21 -8.23 6.64
C HIS A 7 -6.89 -7.60 7.10
N LEU A 8 -6.97 -6.52 7.87
CA LEU A 8 -5.83 -5.89 8.52
C LEU A 8 -5.26 -6.81 9.62
N PRO A 9 -3.92 -6.97 9.67
CA PRO A 9 -3.24 -7.64 10.77
C PRO A 9 -3.59 -7.08 12.15
N GLY A 10 -3.49 -5.74 12.31
CA GLY A 10 -3.75 -5.05 13.57
C GLY A 10 -5.18 -4.55 13.70
N GLY A 11 -5.66 -3.86 12.67
CA GLY A 11 -7.00 -3.28 12.61
C GLY A 11 -7.02 -1.79 12.96
N TYR A 12 -8.16 -1.17 12.71
CA TYR A 12 -8.43 0.24 12.94
C TYR A 12 -9.46 0.39 14.04
N ILE A 13 -9.17 1.22 15.05
CA ILE A 13 -10.14 1.55 16.10
C ILE A 13 -10.76 2.89 15.73
N ASP A 14 -12.10 2.91 15.58
CA ASP A 14 -12.81 4.16 15.32
C ASP A 14 -13.00 5.02 16.58
N GLU A 15 -13.59 6.21 16.42
CA GLU A 15 -13.86 7.14 17.52
C GLU A 15 -14.79 6.55 18.59
N GLY A 16 -15.64 5.59 18.21
CA GLY A 16 -16.52 4.85 19.12
C GLY A 16 -15.84 3.70 19.84
N GLY A 17 -14.55 3.45 19.59
CA GLY A 17 -13.79 2.34 20.18
C GLY A 17 -14.04 0.99 19.50
N THR A 18 -14.70 0.96 18.35
CA THR A 18 -14.98 -0.29 17.61
C THR A 18 -13.76 -0.68 16.77
N LEU A 19 -13.34 -1.95 16.88
CA LEU A 19 -12.26 -2.51 16.09
C LEU A 19 -12.77 -3.00 14.72
N HIS A 20 -12.24 -2.39 13.65
CA HIS A 20 -12.48 -2.76 12.27
C HIS A 20 -11.26 -3.45 11.68
N ARG A 21 -11.44 -4.64 11.10
CA ARG A 21 -10.35 -5.39 10.43
C ARG A 21 -10.57 -5.58 8.95
N GLU A 22 -11.82 -5.65 8.51
CA GLU A 22 -12.13 -5.78 7.09
C GLU A 22 -11.91 -4.46 6.36
N VAL A 23 -11.27 -4.48 5.20
CA VAL A 23 -10.97 -3.28 4.41
C VAL A 23 -11.22 -3.57 2.94
N GLU A 24 -11.91 -2.67 2.26
CA GLU A 24 -12.04 -2.71 0.81
C GLU A 24 -10.96 -1.84 0.17
N VAL A 25 -10.12 -2.46 -0.65
CA VAL A 25 -9.01 -1.81 -1.37
C VAL A 25 -9.24 -1.90 -2.87
N ALA A 26 -8.82 -0.87 -3.60
CA ALA A 26 -8.84 -0.82 -5.05
C ALA A 26 -7.42 -0.73 -5.62
N SER A 27 -7.25 -1.20 -6.86
CA SER A 27 -5.99 -1.04 -7.60
C SER A 27 -5.67 0.43 -7.83
N LEU A 28 -4.42 0.73 -8.19
CA LEU A 28 -4.06 2.07 -8.64
C LEU A 28 -4.82 2.39 -9.94
N SER A 29 -5.29 3.64 -10.06
CA SER A 29 -5.66 4.19 -11.37
C SER A 29 -4.52 5.05 -11.92
N GLY A 30 -4.64 5.46 -13.18
CA GLY A 30 -3.70 6.40 -13.79
C GLY A 30 -3.50 7.70 -12.98
N ARG A 31 -4.50 8.13 -12.20
CA ARG A 31 -4.39 9.30 -11.33
C ARG A 31 -3.46 9.06 -10.13
N GLU A 32 -3.47 7.86 -9.57
CA GLU A 32 -2.54 7.50 -8.48
C GLU A 32 -1.14 7.21 -9.03
N GLU A 33 -1.03 6.60 -10.22
CA GLU A 33 0.25 6.39 -10.90
C GLU A 33 0.93 7.71 -11.28
N GLU A 34 0.18 8.67 -11.84
CA GLU A 34 0.68 10.01 -12.15
C GLU A 34 1.16 10.72 -10.88
N PHE A 35 0.39 10.64 -9.79
CA PHE A 35 0.80 11.18 -8.50
C PHE A 35 2.11 10.54 -7.99
N LEU A 36 2.26 9.22 -8.15
CA LEU A 36 3.45 8.47 -7.76
C LEU A 36 4.67 8.76 -8.63
N ALA A 37 4.50 9.16 -9.90
CA ALA A 37 5.60 9.52 -10.79
C ALA A 37 6.25 10.85 -10.38
N HIS A 38 5.48 11.79 -9.83
CA HIS A 38 5.95 13.13 -9.45
C HIS A 38 6.55 13.20 -8.04
N LYS A 39 7.36 12.20 -7.64
CA LYS A 39 7.90 12.03 -6.27
C LYS A 39 8.66 13.24 -5.70
N GLN A 40 9.14 14.15 -6.55
CA GLN A 40 10.06 15.23 -6.18
C GLN A 40 9.49 16.25 -5.18
N VAL A 41 8.18 16.23 -4.88
CA VAL A 41 7.52 17.26 -4.04
C VAL A 41 7.18 16.77 -2.63
N LYS A 42 7.17 15.45 -2.36
CA LYS A 42 6.68 14.90 -1.08
C LYS A 42 7.61 13.86 -0.48
N GLY A 43 7.76 13.89 0.85
CA GLY A 43 8.40 12.81 1.60
C GLY A 43 7.59 11.51 1.52
N ALA A 44 8.26 10.36 1.69
CA ALA A 44 7.67 9.03 1.53
C ALA A 44 6.38 8.82 2.35
N VAL A 45 6.32 9.35 3.57
CA VAL A 45 5.16 9.23 4.47
C VAL A 45 3.91 9.91 3.90
N ALA A 46 4.06 11.12 3.35
CA ALA A 46 2.95 11.88 2.78
C ALA A 46 2.43 11.21 1.51
N LEU A 47 3.33 10.64 0.71
CA LEU A 47 2.99 9.90 -0.50
C LEU A 47 2.19 8.63 -0.16
N VAL A 48 2.66 7.82 0.82
CA VAL A 48 1.93 6.64 1.30
C VAL A 48 0.54 7.02 1.80
N THR A 49 0.44 8.09 2.58
CA THR A 49 -0.83 8.54 3.17
C THR A 49 -1.85 8.89 2.09
N THR A 50 -1.45 9.71 1.11
CA THR A 50 -2.33 10.12 0.01
C THR A 50 -2.72 8.94 -0.90
N VAL A 51 -1.81 8.00 -1.17
CA VAL A 51 -2.14 6.81 -1.98
C VAL A 51 -3.17 5.94 -1.27
N LEU A 52 -2.93 5.63 0.02
CA LEU A 52 -3.85 4.80 0.79
C LEU A 52 -5.23 5.46 0.94
N SER A 53 -5.31 6.77 1.17
CA SER A 53 -6.62 7.44 1.28
C SER A 53 -7.39 7.46 -0.05
N ARG A 54 -6.73 7.26 -1.19
CA ARG A 54 -7.35 7.17 -2.51
C ARG A 54 -7.75 5.74 -2.89
N CYS A 55 -6.94 4.76 -2.48
CA CYS A 55 -7.13 3.35 -2.84
C CYS A 55 -7.96 2.56 -1.83
N VAL A 56 -8.03 2.99 -0.56
CA VAL A 56 -8.88 2.35 0.45
C VAL A 56 -10.27 2.98 0.41
N ARG A 57 -11.29 2.18 0.10
CA ARG A 57 -12.68 2.67 -0.05
C ARG A 57 -13.42 2.73 1.28
N ARG A 58 -13.25 1.71 2.12
CA ARG A 58 -13.84 1.61 3.46
C ARG A 58 -12.98 0.77 4.39
N ILE A 59 -13.09 1.03 5.69
CA ILE A 59 -12.51 0.23 6.77
C ILE A 59 -13.68 -0.20 7.68
N GLY A 60 -14.07 -1.46 7.58
CA GLY A 60 -15.27 -2.01 8.21
C GLY A 60 -16.52 -1.28 7.74
N ALA A 61 -17.21 -0.64 8.69
CA ALA A 61 -18.38 0.20 8.43
C ALA A 61 -18.04 1.68 8.18
N VAL A 62 -16.76 2.07 8.28
CA VAL A 62 -16.32 3.46 8.18
C VAL A 62 -15.87 3.78 6.75
N GLY A 63 -16.46 4.82 6.18
CA GLY A 63 -16.07 5.38 4.89
C GLY A 63 -16.78 6.73 4.64
N PRO A 64 -16.24 7.61 3.78
CA PRO A 64 -15.01 7.45 2.99
C PRO A 64 -13.74 7.53 3.84
N VAL A 65 -12.66 6.86 3.41
CA VAL A 65 -11.39 6.87 4.14
C VAL A 65 -10.63 8.17 3.90
N THR A 66 -10.32 8.88 4.99
CA THR A 66 -9.55 10.13 4.94
C THR A 66 -8.07 9.89 5.17
N GLU A 67 -7.23 10.88 4.82
CA GLU A 67 -5.80 10.82 5.17
C GLU A 67 -5.56 10.75 6.69
N GLU A 68 -6.47 11.31 7.51
CA GLU A 68 -6.37 11.23 8.96
C GLU A 68 -6.59 9.80 9.47
N MET A 69 -7.62 9.12 8.96
CA MET A 69 -7.86 7.72 9.26
C MET A 69 -6.64 6.86 8.88
N VAL A 70 -6.04 7.12 7.71
CA VAL A 70 -4.83 6.42 7.27
C VAL A 70 -3.65 6.68 8.22
N ARG A 71 -3.49 7.91 8.72
CA ARG A 71 -2.43 8.24 9.70
C ARG A 71 -2.62 7.50 11.02
N ASN A 72 -3.86 7.20 11.40
CA ASN A 72 -4.21 6.47 12.62
C ASN A 72 -4.08 4.94 12.47
N LEU A 73 -3.83 4.42 11.27
CA LEU A 73 -3.48 3.01 11.08
C LEU A 73 -2.08 2.71 11.61
N LEU A 74 -1.93 1.49 12.13
CA LEU A 74 -0.61 0.96 12.47
C LEU A 74 0.32 1.02 11.25
N VAL A 75 1.62 1.18 11.50
CA VAL A 75 2.63 1.17 10.43
C VAL A 75 2.56 -0.12 9.63
N ALA A 76 2.41 -1.27 10.32
CA ALA A 76 2.29 -2.58 9.71
C ALA A 76 1.04 -2.68 8.81
N ASP A 77 -0.10 -2.15 9.26
CA ASP A 77 -1.35 -2.16 8.47
C ASP A 77 -1.21 -1.32 7.20
N ARG A 78 -0.55 -0.16 7.27
CA ARG A 78 -0.26 0.67 6.08
C ARG A 78 0.63 -0.06 5.09
N GLN A 79 1.68 -0.73 5.56
CA GLN A 79 2.58 -1.52 4.71
C GLN A 79 1.85 -2.70 4.07
N TYR A 80 1.03 -3.42 4.84
CA TYR A 80 0.19 -4.50 4.35
C TYR A 80 -0.75 -4.04 3.24
N LEU A 81 -1.44 -2.91 3.43
CA LEU A 81 -2.33 -2.34 2.42
C LEU A 81 -1.57 -1.94 1.15
N LEU A 82 -0.36 -1.39 1.26
CA LEU A 82 0.48 -1.08 0.09
C LEU A 82 0.84 -2.35 -0.71
N LEU A 83 1.18 -3.45 -0.02
CA LEU A 83 1.45 -4.73 -0.67
C LEU A 83 0.21 -5.25 -1.39
N LYS A 84 -0.97 -5.15 -0.77
CA LYS A 84 -2.24 -5.58 -1.38
C LYS A 84 -2.64 -4.73 -2.58
N ILE A 85 -2.43 -3.42 -2.53
CA ILE A 85 -2.65 -2.53 -3.68
C ILE A 85 -1.69 -2.89 -4.82
N ARG A 86 -0.41 -3.15 -4.51
CA ARG A 86 0.58 -3.60 -5.52
C ARG A 86 0.15 -4.92 -6.14
N GLU A 87 -0.21 -5.91 -5.32
CA GLU A 87 -0.68 -7.24 -5.76
C GLU A 87 -1.88 -7.10 -6.70
N LEU A 88 -2.86 -6.27 -6.32
CA LEU A 88 -4.06 -6.05 -7.12
C LEU A 88 -3.79 -5.29 -8.43
N THR A 89 -2.75 -4.46 -8.46
CA THR A 89 -2.43 -3.63 -9.64
C THR A 89 -1.55 -4.38 -10.65
N PHE A 90 -0.56 -5.14 -10.18
CA PHE A 90 0.49 -5.73 -11.03
C PHE A 90 0.56 -7.26 -10.95
N GLY A 91 -0.37 -7.89 -10.24
CA GLY A 91 -0.38 -9.33 -9.98
C GLY A 91 0.49 -9.72 -8.79
N GLU A 92 0.58 -11.03 -8.56
CA GLU A 92 1.28 -11.60 -7.40
C GLU A 92 2.81 -11.56 -7.53
N ASN A 93 3.34 -11.74 -8.74
CA ASN A 93 4.78 -11.88 -8.96
C ASN A 93 5.47 -10.51 -9.07
N VAL A 94 6.63 -10.39 -8.42
CA VAL A 94 7.52 -9.24 -8.49
C VAL A 94 8.74 -9.61 -9.30
N GLN A 95 8.84 -9.02 -10.50
CA GLN A 95 10.03 -9.11 -11.34
C GLN A 95 10.67 -7.73 -11.42
N ALA A 96 11.94 -7.62 -11.05
CA ALA A 96 12.66 -6.37 -11.11
C ALA A 96 14.15 -6.58 -11.38
N ASN A 97 14.76 -5.60 -12.04
CA ASN A 97 16.20 -5.53 -12.25
C ASN A 97 16.72 -4.42 -11.35
N ILE A 98 17.44 -4.80 -10.30
CA ILE A 98 18.01 -3.87 -9.32
C ILE A 98 19.53 -3.79 -9.47
N PHE A 99 20.13 -2.78 -8.88
CA PHE A 99 21.57 -2.72 -8.70
C PHE A 99 21.93 -3.27 -7.33
N CYS A 100 22.99 -4.08 -7.27
CA CYS A 100 23.56 -4.52 -6.00
C CYS A 100 23.90 -3.28 -5.15
N PRO A 101 23.35 -3.15 -3.92
CA PRO A 101 23.56 -1.97 -3.10
C PRO A 101 24.97 -1.91 -2.48
N TRP A 102 25.78 -2.96 -2.64
CA TRP A 102 27.16 -2.98 -2.16
C TRP A 102 28.02 -1.97 -2.96
N PRO A 103 28.73 -1.05 -2.29
CA PRO A 103 29.48 0.02 -2.95
C PRO A 103 30.46 -0.44 -4.04
N ASP A 104 31.13 -1.58 -3.82
CA ASP A 104 32.16 -2.10 -4.73
C ASP A 104 31.63 -3.08 -5.79
N CYS A 105 30.32 -3.34 -5.81
CA CYS A 105 29.72 -4.33 -6.70
C CYS A 105 28.98 -3.67 -7.87
N GLY A 106 27.88 -2.97 -7.59
CA GLY A 106 27.06 -2.28 -8.61
C GLY A 106 26.49 -3.16 -9.72
N ALA A 107 26.62 -4.49 -9.64
CA ALA A 107 26.13 -5.40 -10.67
C ALA A 107 24.60 -5.35 -10.80
N ARG A 108 24.08 -5.62 -12.00
CA ARG A 108 22.65 -5.81 -12.21
C ARG A 108 22.25 -7.17 -11.67
N VAL A 109 21.18 -7.19 -10.87
CA VAL A 109 20.61 -8.40 -10.27
C VAL A 109 19.15 -8.45 -10.67
N ASP A 110 18.75 -9.57 -11.26
CA ASP A 110 17.35 -9.86 -11.54
C ASP A 110 16.75 -10.57 -10.33
N ILE A 111 15.62 -10.08 -9.85
CA ILE A 111 14.85 -10.68 -8.75
C ILE A 111 13.49 -11.11 -9.26
N ASP A 112 13.07 -12.30 -8.86
CA ASP A 112 11.73 -12.86 -9.10
C ASP A 112 11.24 -13.53 -7.80
N PHE A 113 10.13 -13.05 -7.27
CA PHE A 113 9.51 -13.61 -6.06
C PHE A 113 8.01 -13.33 -6.01
N SER A 114 7.25 -14.12 -5.24
CA SER A 114 5.83 -13.84 -4.98
C SER A 114 5.70 -12.86 -3.81
N ILE A 115 4.77 -11.90 -3.90
CA ILE A 115 4.40 -11.03 -2.77
C ILE A 115 3.98 -11.84 -1.55
N ARG A 116 3.43 -13.05 -1.73
CA ARG A 116 2.99 -13.90 -0.63
C ARG A 116 4.14 -14.45 0.21
N ASP A 117 5.36 -14.38 -0.31
CA ASP A 117 6.58 -14.77 0.41
C ASP A 117 7.14 -13.63 1.26
N ILE A 118 6.56 -12.42 1.19
CA ILE A 118 6.93 -11.29 2.05
C ILE A 118 6.27 -11.49 3.44
N PRO A 119 7.04 -11.53 4.54
CA PRO A 119 6.53 -11.68 5.91
C PRO A 119 5.56 -10.57 6.36
#